data_AF-A0AAE1JBA8-F1
#
_entry.id   AF-A0AAE1JBA8-F1
#
_cell.length_a   1.000
_cell.length_b   1.000
_cell.length_c   1.000
_cell.angle_alpha   90.00
_cell.angle_beta   90.00
_cell.angle_gamma   90.00
#
_symmetry.space_group_name_H-M   'P 1'
#
loop_
_entity.id
_entity.type
_entity.pdbx_description
1 polymer ?
#
loop_
_entity_poly.entity_id
_entity_poly.type
_entity_poly.pdbx_seq_one_letter_code
_entity_poly.pdbx_strand_id
1 'polypeptide(L)'
;MYLNTIKVAKCCFVPALLRHAIDDDFIRPHHSNHIFETYMGDKNIIKFEGDHNSPRPQFYFDSINIFFHNVLQPPEDEVGGSFFDLVNDYFGKGACRSLNGVGYDESTPAEHKDSKPCGC
;
A
#
# COMPACT_ATOMS: atom_id res chain seq x y z
N MET A 1 23.43 8.52 23.20
CA MET A 1 21.96 8.59 23.15
C MET A 1 21.47 7.32 22.47
N TYR A 2 20.60 6.53 23.12
CA TYR A 2 20.07 5.28 22.55
C TYR A 2 18.63 5.52 22.08
N LEU A 3 18.39 5.44 20.78
CA LEU A 3 17.06 5.61 20.21
C LEU A 3 16.27 4.31 20.37
N ASN A 4 15.11 4.38 21.02
CA ASN A 4 14.17 3.25 21.12
C ASN A 4 12.91 3.59 20.33
N THR A 5 12.82 3.08 19.11
CA THR A 5 11.72 3.34 18.17
C THR A 5 10.37 2.79 18.68
N ILE A 6 10.37 1.71 19.46
CA ILE A 6 9.16 1.11 20.05
C ILE A 6 8.50 2.07 21.06
N LYS A 7 9.30 2.78 21.86
CA LYS A 7 8.75 3.80 22.78
C LYS A 7 8.11 4.96 22.03
N VAL A 8 8.69 5.37 20.91
CA VAL A 8 8.21 6.49 20.09
C VAL A 8 6.97 6.10 19.28
N ALA A 9 6.91 4.87 18.76
CA ALA A 9 5.77 4.36 17.96
C ALA A 9 4.42 4.50 18.68
N LYS A 10 4.42 4.37 20.02
CA LYS A 10 3.24 4.55 20.88
C LYS A 10 2.65 5.97 20.86
N CYS A 11 3.39 6.94 20.34
CA CYS A 11 2.96 8.33 20.21
C CYS A 11 2.78 8.75 18.74
N CYS A 12 2.81 7.81 17.80
CA CYS A 12 2.66 8.09 16.37
C CYS A 12 1.23 7.82 15.90
N PHE A 13 0.63 8.81 15.25
CA PHE A 13 -0.76 8.77 14.78
C PHE A 13 -0.93 9.05 13.29
N VAL A 14 0.14 9.46 12.60
CA VAL A 14 0.09 9.69 11.15
C VAL A 14 -0.03 8.34 10.41
N PRO A 15 -0.69 8.29 9.24
CA PRO A 15 -0.74 7.07 8.45
C PRO A 15 0.67 6.56 8.11
N ALA A 16 0.88 5.25 8.26
CA ALA A 16 2.18 4.62 7.99
C ALA A 16 2.04 3.34 7.16
N LEU A 17 2.91 3.20 6.15
CA LEU A 17 3.08 1.96 5.39
C LEU A 17 4.46 1.38 5.68
N LEU A 18 4.51 0.27 6.40
CA LEU A 18 5.73 -0.50 6.69
C LEU A 18 5.91 -1.55 5.60
N ARG A 19 7.14 -1.76 5.15
CA ARG A 19 7.48 -2.82 4.19
C ARG A 19 8.75 -3.53 4.63
N HIS A 20 8.80 -4.85 4.49
CA HIS A 20 9.94 -5.65 4.93
C HIS A 20 10.10 -6.92 4.10
N ALA A 21 11.31 -7.20 3.63
CA ALA A 21 11.63 -8.45 2.95
C ALA A 21 11.68 -9.62 3.95
N ILE A 22 11.13 -10.79 3.62
CA ILE A 22 10.99 -11.88 4.60
C ILE A 22 12.33 -12.51 4.98
N ASP A 23 13.31 -12.50 4.08
CA ASP A 23 14.64 -13.11 4.26
C ASP A 23 15.72 -12.06 4.55
N ASP A 24 15.34 -10.86 4.99
CA ASP A 24 16.29 -9.81 5.40
C ASP A 24 17.08 -10.24 6.65
N ASP A 25 18.36 -10.54 6.47
CA ASP A 25 19.28 -10.96 7.53
C ASP A 25 20.06 -9.79 8.16
N PHE A 26 20.11 -8.63 7.49
CA PHE A 26 20.77 -7.42 7.98
C PHE A 26 19.86 -6.67 8.96
N ILE A 27 18.64 -6.34 8.55
CA ILE A 27 17.59 -5.80 9.41
C ILE A 27 16.49 -6.84 9.51
N ARG A 28 16.55 -7.68 10.54
CA ARG A 28 15.62 -8.81 10.66
C ARG A 28 14.13 -8.37 10.76
N PRO A 29 13.17 -9.14 10.19
CA PRO A 29 11.74 -8.78 10.15
C PRO A 29 11.09 -8.45 11.49
N HIS A 30 11.59 -9.00 12.60
CA HIS A 30 11.09 -8.70 13.94
C HIS A 30 11.13 -7.20 14.28
N HIS A 31 12.05 -6.42 13.71
CA HIS A 31 12.12 -4.98 13.93
C HIS A 31 10.86 -4.25 13.44
N SER A 32 10.41 -4.54 12.21
CA SER A 32 9.18 -3.93 11.69
C SER A 32 7.93 -4.49 12.38
N ASN A 33 7.93 -5.76 12.78
CA ASN A 33 6.81 -6.35 13.52
C ASN A 33 6.59 -5.63 14.86
N HIS A 34 7.65 -5.42 15.65
CA HIS A 34 7.52 -4.71 16.94
C HIS A 34 7.07 -3.25 16.77
N ILE A 35 7.54 -2.56 15.73
CA ILE A 35 7.07 -1.20 15.44
C ILE A 35 5.59 -1.26 15.07
N PHE A 36 5.20 -2.15 14.14
CA PHE A 36 3.82 -2.31 13.70
C PHE A 36 2.88 -2.59 14.88
N GLU A 37 3.22 -3.54 15.75
CA GLU A 37 2.40 -3.89 16.92
C GLU A 37 2.19 -2.72 17.89
N THR A 38 3.18 -1.83 18.02
CA THR A 38 3.13 -0.71 18.98
C THR A 38 2.71 0.63 18.38
N TYR A 39 2.59 0.71 17.06
CA TYR A 39 2.21 1.93 16.37
C TYR A 39 0.72 2.21 16.54
N MET A 40 0.34 3.41 16.97
CA MET A 40 -1.04 3.70 17.40
C MET A 40 -1.94 4.19 16.26
N GLY A 41 -1.39 4.91 15.29
CA GLY A 41 -2.14 5.39 14.12
C GLY A 41 -2.46 4.30 13.09
N ASP A 42 -3.09 4.74 12.01
CA ASP A 42 -3.36 3.93 10.83
C ASP A 42 -2.05 3.38 10.28
N LYS A 43 -2.00 2.06 10.12
CA LYS A 43 -0.79 1.36 9.75
C LYS A 43 -1.11 0.15 8.90
N ASN A 44 -0.27 -0.08 7.90
CA ASN A 44 -0.26 -1.30 7.12
C ASN A 44 1.16 -1.85 7.05
N ILE A 45 1.31 -3.17 6.99
CA ILE A 45 2.61 -3.82 6.76
C ILE A 45 2.52 -4.77 5.57
N ILE A 46 3.44 -4.61 4.63
CA ILE A 46 3.58 -5.50 3.47
C ILE A 46 4.89 -6.26 3.59
N LYS A 47 4.80 -7.58 3.60
CA LYS A 47 5.94 -8.47 3.53
C LYS A 47 6.10 -8.96 2.09
N PHE A 48 7.33 -9.11 1.63
CA PHE A 48 7.63 -9.54 0.27
C PHE A 48 8.88 -10.44 0.24
N GLU A 49 8.99 -11.25 -0.81
CA GLU A 49 10.10 -12.19 -1.00
C GLU A 49 11.46 -11.47 -1.20
N GLY A 50 12.53 -12.10 -0.72
CA GLY A 50 13.91 -11.62 -0.87
C GLY A 50 14.54 -11.11 0.41
N ASP A 51 15.79 -10.66 0.27
CA ASP A 51 16.64 -10.17 1.36
C ASP A 51 16.75 -8.63 1.36
N HIS A 52 17.71 -8.12 2.15
CA HIS A 52 17.97 -6.69 2.28
C HIS A 52 18.25 -5.98 0.94
N ASN A 53 18.86 -6.66 -0.03
CA ASN A 53 19.35 -6.05 -1.27
C ASN A 53 18.65 -6.58 -2.54
N SER A 54 17.81 -7.59 -2.39
CA SER A 54 17.07 -8.21 -3.49
C SER A 54 16.21 -7.18 -4.23
N PRO A 55 16.06 -7.29 -5.55
CA PRO A 55 15.17 -6.41 -6.30
C PRO A 55 13.74 -6.50 -5.75
N ARG A 56 13.08 -5.34 -5.64
CA ARG A 56 11.71 -5.29 -5.09
C ARG A 56 10.70 -5.70 -6.17
N PRO A 57 9.70 -6.54 -5.86
CA PRO A 57 8.68 -6.95 -6.84
C PRO A 57 7.79 -5.77 -7.24
N GLN A 58 7.12 -5.82 -8.40
CA GLN A 58 6.35 -4.68 -8.93
C GLN A 58 5.30 -4.15 -7.94
N PHE A 59 4.55 -5.04 -7.29
CA PHE A 59 3.51 -4.64 -6.32
C PHE A 59 4.06 -3.83 -5.13
N TYR A 60 5.36 -3.94 -4.82
CA TYR A 60 6.01 -3.10 -3.82
C TYR A 60 5.87 -1.63 -4.19
N PHE A 61 6.15 -1.28 -5.45
CA PHE A 61 6.05 0.08 -5.96
C PHE A 61 4.60 0.52 -6.11
N ASP A 62 3.73 -0.36 -6.59
CA ASP A 62 2.31 -0.05 -6.76
C ASP A 62 1.66 0.28 -5.39
N SER A 63 2.01 -0.46 -4.34
CA SER A 63 1.53 -0.22 -2.98
C SER A 63 1.97 1.13 -2.40
N ILE A 64 3.17 1.60 -2.76
CA ILE A 64 3.66 2.92 -2.37
C ILE A 64 2.82 4.00 -3.01
N ASN A 65 2.55 3.85 -4.31
CA ASN A 65 1.78 4.81 -5.06
C ASN A 65 0.35 4.93 -4.51
N ILE A 66 -0.33 3.79 -4.32
CA ILE A 66 -1.68 3.74 -3.75
C ILE A 66 -1.72 4.39 -2.36
N PHE A 67 -0.76 4.07 -1.49
CA PHE A 67 -0.71 4.65 -0.15
C PHE A 67 -0.60 6.18 -0.20
N PHE A 68 0.31 6.72 -1.01
CA PHE A 68 0.49 8.17 -1.10
C PHE A 68 -0.70 8.87 -1.75
N HIS A 69 -1.30 8.30 -2.80
CA HIS A 69 -2.52 8.87 -3.38
C HIS A 69 -3.66 8.94 -2.36
N ASN A 70 -3.86 7.87 -1.58
CA ASN A 70 -4.93 7.82 -0.59
C ASN A 70 -4.68 8.79 0.59
N VAL A 71 -3.43 8.94 1.03
CA VAL A 71 -3.07 9.77 2.19
C VAL A 71 -2.93 11.25 1.84
N LEU A 72 -2.31 11.56 0.69
CA LEU A 72 -1.99 12.94 0.30
C LEU A 72 -3.07 13.57 -0.58
N GLN A 73 -3.88 12.77 -1.27
CA GLN A 73 -4.93 13.22 -2.19
C GLN A 73 -4.44 14.32 -3.15
N PRO A 74 -3.36 14.05 -3.92
CA PRO A 74 -2.81 15.04 -4.83
C PRO A 74 -3.87 15.47 -5.88
N PRO A 75 -3.91 16.75 -6.28
CA PRO A 75 -4.80 17.21 -7.35
C PRO A 75 -4.56 16.44 -8.66
N GLU A 76 -5.63 16.19 -9.41
CA GLU A 76 -5.58 15.43 -10.67
C GLU A 76 -5.00 16.24 -11.84
N ASP A 77 -4.87 17.56 -11.68
CA ASP A 77 -4.56 18.48 -12.77
C ASP A 77 -3.06 18.76 -12.97
N GLU A 78 -2.62 18.58 -14.23
CA GLU A 78 -1.45 19.17 -14.93
C GLU A 78 -0.03 18.57 -14.77
N VAL A 79 0.21 17.45 -14.06
CA VAL A 79 1.58 16.82 -14.03
C VAL A 79 1.57 15.28 -14.19
N GLY A 80 0.42 14.67 -14.51
CA GLY A 80 0.31 13.21 -14.65
C GLY A 80 1.07 12.61 -15.84
N GLY A 81 1.40 13.38 -16.88
CA GLY A 81 2.20 12.88 -18.01
C GLY A 81 3.70 12.83 -17.69
N SER A 82 4.26 13.97 -17.26
CA SER A 82 5.71 14.15 -17.16
C SER A 82 6.39 13.33 -16.07
N PHE A 83 5.74 13.11 -14.92
CA PHE A 83 6.34 12.37 -13.81
C PHE A 83 6.40 10.86 -14.10
N PHE A 84 5.32 10.31 -14.63
CA PHE A 84 5.25 8.87 -14.94
C PHE A 84 6.13 8.51 -16.13
N ASP A 85 6.30 9.40 -17.11
CA ASP A 85 7.26 9.22 -18.20
C ASP A 85 8.71 9.15 -17.68
N LEU A 86 9.09 10.02 -16.73
CA LEU A 86 10.40 10.00 -16.09
C LEU A 86 10.63 8.71 -15.28
N VAL A 87 9.63 8.27 -14.50
CA VAL A 87 9.69 7.04 -13.72
C VAL A 87 9.75 5.81 -14.63
N ASN A 88 8.97 5.78 -15.71
CA ASN A 88 9.01 4.71 -16.70
C ASN A 88 10.36 4.66 -17.44
N ASP A 89 11.00 5.79 -17.71
CA ASP A 89 12.33 5.81 -18.32
C ASP A 89 13.43 5.37 -17.34
N TYR A 90 13.30 5.65 -16.04
CA TYR A 90 14.27 5.23 -15.02
C TYR A 90 14.11 3.75 -14.60
N PHE A 91 12.87 3.24 -14.50
CA PHE A 91 12.57 1.87 -14.07
C PHE A 91 12.29 0.89 -15.21
N GLY A 92 12.28 1.36 -16.46
CA GLY A 92 11.98 0.57 -17.64
C GLY A 92 10.50 0.62 -18.04
N LYS A 93 10.25 0.78 -19.35
CA LYS A 93 8.91 0.89 -19.94
C LYS A 93 8.06 -0.35 -19.65
N GLY A 94 7.20 -0.27 -18.64
CA GLY A 94 6.25 -1.36 -18.32
C GLY A 94 5.56 -1.28 -16.95
N ALA A 95 6.03 -0.45 -16.03
CA ALA A 95 5.56 -0.47 -14.64
C ALA A 95 4.14 0.09 -14.43
N CYS A 96 3.70 1.09 -15.20
CA CYS A 96 2.46 1.82 -14.90
C CYS A 96 1.54 2.01 -16.12
N ARG A 97 1.13 0.92 -16.78
CA ARG A 97 0.16 0.98 -17.89
C ARG A 97 -1.28 0.60 -17.53
N SER A 98 -1.56 0.17 -16.30
CA SER A 98 -2.84 -0.47 -15.96
C SER A 98 -3.82 0.33 -15.08
N LEU A 99 -3.55 1.59 -14.75
CA LEU A 99 -4.45 2.37 -13.87
C LEU A 99 -5.50 3.23 -14.60
N ASN A 100 -5.48 3.29 -15.93
CA ASN A 100 -6.45 4.09 -16.72
C ASN A 100 -7.83 3.41 -16.90
N GLY A 101 -8.35 2.69 -15.91
CA GLY A 101 -9.54 1.86 -16.15
C GLY A 101 -10.33 1.35 -14.95
N VAL A 102 -10.44 2.11 -13.85
CA VAL A 102 -11.41 1.77 -12.81
C VAL A 102 -12.31 2.97 -12.54
N GLY A 103 -13.40 3.05 -13.31
CA GLY A 103 -14.54 3.89 -13.00
C GLY A 103 -15.26 3.32 -11.77
N TYR A 104 -15.49 4.17 -10.78
CA TYR A 104 -16.36 3.89 -9.64
C TYR A 104 -17.81 3.93 -10.14
N ASP A 105 -18.54 2.83 -10.01
CA ASP A 105 -19.99 2.84 -10.14
C ASP A 105 -20.61 2.78 -8.73
N GLU A 106 -21.26 3.87 -8.34
CA GLU A 106 -21.99 4.02 -7.10
C GLU A 106 -23.48 3.82 -7.41
N SER A 107 -24.06 2.71 -6.93
CA SER A 107 -25.53 2.60 -6.80
C SER A 107 -25.95 1.61 -5.71
N THR A 108 -26.25 2.20 -4.54
CA THR A 108 -27.30 1.94 -3.54
C THR A 108 -27.87 0.50 -3.31
N PRO A 109 -28.00 0.04 -2.05
CA PRO A 109 -28.70 -1.21 -1.69
C PRO A 109 -30.17 -0.99 -1.29
N ALA A 110 -31.10 -1.66 -1.98
CA ALA A 110 -32.50 -1.92 -1.59
C ALA A 110 -33.00 -3.09 -2.49
N GLU A 111 -33.81 -4.08 -2.13
CA GLU A 111 -34.77 -4.32 -1.05
C GLU A 111 -35.04 -5.84 -0.99
N HIS A 112 -35.57 -6.27 0.16
CA HIS A 112 -36.00 -7.62 0.52
C HIS A 112 -37.38 -7.95 -0.08
N LYS A 113 -37.57 -9.10 -0.77
CA LYS A 113 -38.89 -9.78 -0.90
C LYS A 113 -38.78 -11.30 -1.02
N ASP A 114 -39.48 -11.99 -0.12
CA ASP A 114 -39.78 -13.43 -0.14
C ASP A 114 -40.64 -13.84 -1.35
N SER A 115 -40.42 -15.05 -1.87
CA SER A 115 -41.50 -16.00 -2.23
C SER A 115 -40.96 -17.33 -2.83
N LYS A 116 -41.22 -18.44 -2.13
CA LYS A 116 -41.37 -19.82 -2.67
C LYS A 116 -42.84 -19.99 -3.19
N PRO A 117 -43.30 -21.13 -3.77
CA PRO A 117 -42.63 -22.36 -4.27
C PRO A 117 -43.16 -22.86 -5.66
N CYS A 118 -42.58 -23.95 -6.20
CA CYS A 118 -43.16 -25.11 -6.95
C CYS A 118 -42.04 -25.73 -7.80
N GLY A 119 -41.83 -27.03 -7.98
CA GLY A 119 -42.66 -28.21 -7.76
C GLY A 119 -42.55 -29.09 -9.01
N CYS A 120 -41.81 -30.20 -8.90
CA CYS A 120 -41.96 -31.52 -9.57
C CYS A 120 -40.79 -32.40 -9.11
#